data_AF-V4A780-F1
#
_entry.id   AF-V4A780-F1
#
_cell.length_a   1.000
_cell.length_b   1.000
_cell.length_c   1.000
_cell.angle_alpha   90.00
_cell.angle_beta   90.00
_cell.angle_gamma   90.00
#
_symmetry.space_group_name_H-M   'P 1'
#
loop_
_entity.id
_entity.type
_entity.pdbx_description
1 polymer ?
#
loop_
_entity_poly.entity_id
_entity_poly.type
_entity_poly.pdbx_seq_one_letter_code
_entity_poly.pdbx_strand_id
1 'polypeptide(L)'
;MNSIRRWLYRPKRTDTSLLAQFFYADEDLNLVAAELDSFDGRKDPERCSLLVNQLRTCQDRVLNIIQQIMEDAIPLQRASRDFRVKFPDDVIQENLSGQLWFGAECLAAGSSIMNREIESATMRPLARALTKNLDSLRSVLREQCLRNINQYTERIRESLVIFDKLFAEFELSYVSAMVPVKTMREYDMVQEITVLFSETVQRAVKLGHLSEEMINEYDPALMFTIPRLAIVW
;
A
#
# COMPACT_ATOMS: atom_id res chain seq x y z
N MET A 1 3.25 -33.44 15.69
CA MET A 1 2.13 -33.50 14.71
C MET A 1 2.22 -32.45 13.59
N ASN A 2 2.69 -31.22 13.83
CA ASN A 2 2.81 -30.19 12.77
C ASN A 2 3.85 -30.49 11.67
N SER A 3 4.93 -31.20 11.99
CA SER A 3 6.00 -31.55 11.02
C SER A 3 5.55 -32.55 9.94
N ILE A 4 4.73 -33.55 10.30
CA ILE A 4 4.21 -34.55 9.36
C ILE A 4 3.20 -33.92 8.38
N ARG A 5 2.32 -33.04 8.87
CA ARG A 5 1.37 -32.31 8.00
C ARG A 5 2.07 -31.35 7.04
N ARG A 6 3.13 -30.67 7.49
CA ARG A 6 3.98 -29.83 6.61
C ARG A 6 4.62 -30.62 5.48
N TRP A 7 4.97 -31.88 5.70
CA TRP A 7 5.58 -32.72 4.66
C TRP A 7 4.54 -33.32 3.70
N LEU A 8 3.40 -33.78 4.21
CA LEU A 8 2.35 -34.42 3.39
C LEU A 8 1.49 -33.43 2.59
N TYR A 9 1.20 -32.24 3.13
CA TYR A 9 0.27 -31.29 2.52
C TYR A 9 0.96 -30.03 1.99
N ARG A 10 2.26 -30.11 1.72
CA ARG A 10 2.99 -29.00 1.12
C ARG A 10 2.43 -28.74 -0.29
N PRO A 11 2.07 -27.49 -0.64
CA PRO A 11 1.69 -27.13 -2.00
C PRO A 11 2.80 -27.49 -2.99
N LYS A 12 2.47 -27.86 -4.23
CA LYS A 12 3.50 -28.09 -5.27
C LYS A 12 4.07 -26.74 -5.73
N ARG A 13 5.36 -26.68 -6.05
CA ARG A 13 5.98 -25.44 -6.60
C ARG A 13 5.40 -25.01 -7.95
N THR A 14 4.80 -25.93 -8.69
CA THR A 14 4.14 -25.66 -9.97
C THR A 14 2.69 -25.20 -9.83
N ASP A 15 2.16 -25.15 -8.61
CA ASP A 15 0.80 -24.69 -8.34
C ASP A 15 0.73 -23.16 -8.42
N THR A 16 -0.13 -22.65 -9.29
CA THR A 16 -0.29 -21.22 -9.56
C THR A 16 -1.35 -20.55 -8.68
N SER A 17 -2.01 -21.29 -7.78
CA SER A 17 -2.97 -20.71 -6.84
C SER A 17 -2.32 -19.69 -5.89
N LEU A 18 -3.08 -18.68 -5.48
CA LEU A 18 -2.58 -17.60 -4.62
C LEU A 18 -2.07 -18.13 -3.26
N LEU A 19 -2.74 -19.12 -2.67
CA LEU A 19 -2.28 -19.73 -1.42
C LEU A 19 -0.97 -20.51 -1.59
N ALA A 20 -0.77 -21.21 -2.72
CA ALA A 20 0.52 -21.85 -2.99
C ALA A 20 1.64 -20.81 -3.19
N GLN A 21 1.38 -19.75 -3.96
CA GLN A 21 2.32 -18.65 -4.13
C GLN A 21 2.67 -17.98 -2.80
N PHE A 22 1.65 -17.70 -1.97
CA PHE A 22 1.81 -17.14 -0.63
C PHE A 22 2.71 -18.02 0.23
N PHE A 23 2.47 -19.34 0.26
CA PHE A 23 3.24 -20.27 1.07
C PHE A 23 4.74 -20.17 0.80
N TYR A 24 5.15 -20.14 -0.48
CA TYR A 24 6.55 -20.06 -0.85
C TYR A 24 7.15 -18.67 -0.62
N ALA A 25 6.41 -17.59 -0.93
CA ALA A 25 6.87 -16.23 -0.65
C ALA A 25 7.10 -15.99 0.86
N ASP A 26 6.21 -16.54 1.69
CA ASP A 26 6.28 -16.46 3.15
C ASP A 26 7.37 -17.39 3.74
N GLU A 27 7.72 -18.49 3.06
CA GLU A 27 8.93 -19.29 3.38
C GLU A 27 10.22 -18.52 3.06
N ASP A 28 10.32 -17.94 1.86
CA ASP A 28 11.48 -17.14 1.43
C ASP A 28 11.73 -15.96 2.39
N LEU A 29 10.66 -15.24 2.76
CA LEU A 29 10.72 -14.15 3.73
C LEU A 29 11.29 -14.60 5.09
N ASN A 30 10.81 -15.74 5.61
CA ASN A 30 11.27 -16.27 6.88
C ASN A 30 12.73 -16.75 6.83
N LEU A 31 13.20 -17.25 5.69
CA LEU A 31 14.61 -17.63 5.52
C LEU A 31 15.52 -16.41 5.63
N VAL A 32 15.18 -15.32 4.93
CA VAL A 32 15.95 -14.06 4.98
C VAL A 32 15.92 -13.46 6.39
N ALA A 33 14.76 -13.45 7.05
CA ALA A 33 14.63 -12.97 8.43
C ALA A 33 15.48 -13.78 9.41
N ALA A 34 15.43 -15.11 9.33
CA ALA A 34 16.24 -15.99 10.17
C ALA A 34 17.75 -15.82 9.92
N GLU A 35 18.15 -15.56 8.67
CA GLU A 35 19.54 -15.25 8.36
C GLU A 35 19.97 -13.91 8.96
N LEU A 36 19.12 -12.88 8.88
CA LEU A 36 19.37 -11.56 9.48
C LEU A 36 19.56 -11.66 11.01
N ASP A 37 18.77 -12.52 11.67
CA ASP A 37 18.86 -12.77 13.11
C ASP A 37 20.08 -13.63 13.52
N SER A 38 20.73 -14.30 12.57
CA SER A 38 21.79 -15.29 12.84
C SER A 38 23.17 -14.68 13.13
N PHE A 39 23.36 -13.38 12.90
CA PHE A 39 24.65 -12.72 13.06
C PHE A 39 24.52 -11.29 13.63
N ASP A 40 25.63 -10.77 14.13
CA ASP A 40 25.72 -9.38 14.56
C ASP A 40 26.00 -8.47 13.35
N GLY A 41 24.96 -7.76 12.89
CA GLY A 41 25.04 -6.85 11.76
C GLY A 41 26.09 -5.73 11.90
N ARG A 42 26.58 -5.44 13.12
CA ARG A 42 27.67 -4.47 13.32
C ARG A 42 29.04 -5.02 12.89
N LYS A 43 29.19 -6.35 12.90
CA LYS A 43 30.42 -7.04 12.50
C LYS A 43 30.52 -7.22 10.98
N ASP A 44 29.38 -7.24 10.29
CA ASP A 44 29.29 -7.34 8.84
C ASP A 44 28.17 -6.42 8.29
N PRO A 45 28.45 -5.10 8.18
CA PRO A 45 27.46 -4.12 7.76
C PRO A 45 26.99 -4.29 6.31
N GLU A 46 27.89 -4.76 5.43
CA GLU A 46 27.56 -4.97 4.01
C GLU A 46 26.58 -6.12 3.84
N ARG A 47 26.82 -7.26 4.50
CA ARG A 47 25.88 -8.39 4.49
C ARG A 47 24.55 -8.01 5.13
N CYS A 48 24.57 -7.24 6.22
CA CYS A 48 23.36 -6.73 6.86
C CYS A 48 22.53 -5.88 5.89
N SER A 49 23.16 -4.92 5.20
CA SER A 49 22.50 -4.08 4.20
C SER A 49 21.89 -4.90 3.06
N LEU A 50 22.62 -5.90 2.55
CA LEU A 50 22.13 -6.80 1.51
C LEU A 50 20.89 -7.59 1.96
N LEU A 51 20.94 -8.19 3.15
CA LEU A 51 19.83 -8.97 3.69
C LEU A 51 18.61 -8.11 4.01
N VAL A 52 18.79 -6.88 4.50
CA VAL A 52 17.68 -5.93 4.70
C VAL A 52 17.01 -5.59 3.37
N ASN A 53 17.78 -5.39 2.29
CA ASN A 53 17.21 -5.15 0.97
C ASN A 53 16.45 -6.37 0.44
N GLN A 54 17.00 -7.57 0.62
CA GLN A 54 16.32 -8.83 0.26
C GLN A 54 15.03 -9.01 1.07
N LEU A 55 15.06 -8.70 2.38
CA LEU A 55 13.91 -8.77 3.26
C LEU A 55 12.77 -7.89 2.73
N ARG A 56 13.09 -6.65 2.33
CA ARG A 56 12.12 -5.71 1.74
C ARG A 56 11.51 -6.26 0.45
N THR A 57 12.32 -6.86 -0.43
CA THR A 57 11.80 -7.49 -1.65
C THR A 57 10.86 -8.66 -1.34
N CYS A 58 11.21 -9.49 -0.35
CA CYS A 58 10.35 -10.59 0.11
C CYS A 58 9.04 -10.07 0.74
N GLN A 59 9.11 -9.01 1.55
CA GLN A 59 7.94 -8.36 2.15
C GLN A 59 6.98 -7.85 1.08
N ASP A 60 7.50 -7.13 0.08
CA ASP A 60 6.70 -6.58 -1.01
C ASP A 60 6.01 -7.70 -1.81
N ARG A 61 6.73 -8.79 -2.10
CA ARG A 61 6.16 -9.98 -2.75
C ARG A 61 5.03 -10.61 -1.93
N VAL A 62 5.20 -10.76 -0.62
CA VAL A 62 4.17 -11.31 0.27
C VAL A 62 2.94 -10.40 0.29
N LEU A 63 3.12 -9.08 0.40
CA LEU A 63 2.00 -8.14 0.38
C LEU A 63 1.25 -8.14 -0.94
N ASN A 64 1.95 -8.19 -2.07
CA ASN A 64 1.30 -8.24 -3.39
C ASN A 64 0.41 -9.47 -3.52
N ILE A 65 0.85 -10.63 -3.02
CA ILE A 65 0.01 -11.84 -3.01
C ILE A 65 -1.16 -11.68 -2.04
N ILE A 66 -0.97 -11.09 -0.86
CA ILE A 66 -2.08 -10.82 0.08
C ILE A 66 -3.10 -9.86 -0.57
N GLN A 67 -2.66 -8.86 -1.32
CA GLN A 67 -3.55 -7.94 -2.04
C GLN A 67 -4.40 -8.67 -3.07
N GLN A 68 -3.81 -9.56 -3.88
CA GLN A 68 -4.56 -10.42 -4.81
C GLN A 68 -5.54 -11.34 -4.06
N ILE A 69 -5.13 -11.91 -2.92
CA ILE A 69 -6.03 -12.71 -2.07
C ILE A 69 -7.20 -11.85 -1.57
N MET A 70 -6.99 -10.59 -1.23
CA MET A 70 -8.06 -9.69 -0.80
C MET A 70 -9.02 -9.34 -1.94
N GLU A 71 -8.52 -9.17 -3.16
CA GLU A 71 -9.35 -8.96 -4.36
C GLU A 71 -10.27 -10.16 -4.62
N ASP A 72 -9.76 -11.38 -4.45
CA ASP A 72 -10.54 -12.60 -4.62
C ASP A 72 -11.49 -12.87 -3.44
N ALA A 73 -11.00 -12.72 -2.21
CA ALA A 73 -11.71 -13.16 -1.01
C ALA A 73 -12.69 -12.11 -0.48
N ILE A 74 -12.36 -10.82 -0.53
CA ILE A 74 -13.12 -9.75 0.12
C ILE A 74 -13.34 -8.51 -0.78
N PRO A 75 -13.75 -8.66 -2.05
CA PRO A 75 -13.80 -7.55 -3.01
C PRO A 75 -14.67 -6.36 -2.56
N LEU A 76 -15.77 -6.63 -1.85
CA LEU A 76 -16.74 -5.61 -1.42
C LEU A 76 -16.47 -5.06 -0.01
N GLN A 77 -15.44 -5.56 0.69
CA GLN A 77 -15.16 -5.19 2.09
C GLN A 77 -13.82 -4.46 2.25
N ARG A 78 -13.19 -4.08 1.13
CA ARG A 78 -11.96 -3.28 1.13
C ARG A 78 -12.24 -1.90 1.73
N ALA A 79 -11.36 -1.44 2.61
CA ALA A 79 -11.36 -0.07 3.11
C ALA A 79 -11.17 0.93 1.95
N SER A 80 -11.79 2.11 2.06
CA SER A 80 -11.59 3.15 1.05
C SER A 80 -10.16 3.72 1.13
N ARG A 81 -9.57 4.00 -0.04
CA ARG A 81 -8.28 4.69 -0.21
C ARG A 81 -8.46 6.09 -0.79
N ASP A 82 -9.66 6.67 -0.70
CA ASP A 82 -9.98 7.99 -1.26
C ASP A 82 -9.06 9.09 -0.72
N PHE A 83 -8.49 8.89 0.49
CA PHE A 83 -7.50 9.79 1.06
C PHE A 83 -6.25 9.98 0.20
N ARG A 84 -5.93 9.05 -0.71
CA ARG A 84 -4.76 9.14 -1.61
C ARG A 84 -4.81 10.36 -2.51
N VAL A 85 -5.99 10.90 -2.81
CA VAL A 85 -6.15 12.14 -3.59
C VAL A 85 -5.50 13.37 -2.91
N LYS A 86 -5.26 13.29 -1.59
CA LYS A 86 -4.60 14.32 -0.80
C LYS A 86 -3.08 14.25 -0.88
N PHE A 87 -2.54 13.12 -1.35
CA PHE A 87 -1.10 12.91 -1.47
C PHE A 87 -0.57 13.57 -2.74
N PRO A 88 0.70 14.00 -2.75
CA PRO A 88 1.39 14.34 -3.98
C PRO A 88 1.48 13.12 -4.92
N ASP A 89 1.45 13.37 -6.24
CA ASP A 89 1.42 12.31 -7.26
C ASP A 89 2.66 11.39 -7.18
N ASP A 90 3.82 11.91 -6.79
CA ASP A 90 5.09 11.19 -6.71
C ASP A 90 5.19 10.17 -5.55
N VAL A 91 4.24 10.20 -4.62
CA VAL A 91 4.24 9.36 -3.41
C VAL A 91 3.70 7.97 -3.69
N ILE A 92 2.77 7.84 -4.64
CA ILE A 92 2.12 6.57 -4.96
C ILE A 92 3.01 5.82 -5.96
N GLN A 93 3.99 5.11 -5.42
CA GLN A 93 4.90 4.24 -6.18
C GLN A 93 4.50 2.77 -6.00
N GLU A 94 4.89 1.91 -6.95
CA GLU A 94 4.54 0.48 -6.94
C GLU A 94 4.99 -0.25 -5.65
N ASN A 95 6.11 0.17 -5.04
CA ASN A 95 6.69 -0.45 -3.85
C ASN A 95 6.27 0.22 -2.53
N LEU A 96 5.31 1.16 -2.55
CA LEU A 96 4.87 1.89 -1.35
C LEU A 96 4.38 0.91 -0.27
N SER A 97 3.70 -0.17 -0.66
CA SER A 97 3.17 -1.17 0.27
C SER A 97 4.27 -1.83 1.12
N GLY A 98 5.34 -2.32 0.48
CA GLY A 98 6.50 -2.86 1.17
C GLY A 98 7.22 -1.83 2.05
N GLN A 99 7.34 -0.58 1.59
CA GLN A 99 7.93 0.51 2.38
C GLN A 99 7.12 0.80 3.65
N LEU A 100 5.79 0.79 3.56
CA LEU A 100 4.89 1.00 4.69
C LEU A 100 5.01 -0.12 5.72
N TRP A 101 5.08 -1.39 5.28
CA TRP A 101 5.30 -2.50 6.21
C TRP A 101 6.65 -2.34 6.93
N PHE A 102 7.74 -2.10 6.21
CA PHE A 102 9.04 -1.87 6.83
C PHE A 102 9.02 -0.69 7.81
N GLY A 103 8.34 0.41 7.45
CA GLY A 103 8.13 1.56 8.33
C GLY A 103 7.35 1.22 9.60
N ALA A 104 6.29 0.41 9.47
CA ALA A 104 5.50 -0.07 10.59
C ALA A 104 6.33 -0.95 11.54
N GLU A 105 7.17 -1.85 11.02
CA GLU A 105 8.08 -2.66 11.85
C GLU A 105 9.09 -1.81 12.60
N CYS A 106 9.72 -0.83 11.93
CA CYS A 106 10.64 0.10 12.57
C CYS A 106 9.97 0.88 13.70
N LEU A 107 8.78 1.44 13.45
CA LEU A 107 8.01 2.16 14.47
C LEU A 107 7.61 1.23 15.62
N ALA A 108 7.12 0.03 15.32
CA ALA A 108 6.73 -0.95 16.32
C ALA A 108 7.90 -1.35 17.24
N ALA A 109 9.10 -1.46 16.68
CA ALA A 109 10.37 -1.72 17.37
C ALA A 109 10.90 -0.53 18.19
N GLY A 110 10.29 0.66 18.06
CA GLY A 110 10.61 1.84 18.85
C GLY A 110 11.43 2.90 18.12
N SER A 111 11.79 2.68 16.86
CA SER A 111 12.40 3.72 16.02
C SER A 111 11.46 4.91 15.85
N SER A 112 12.03 6.06 15.50
CA SER A 112 11.29 7.28 15.18
C SER A 112 11.67 7.76 13.79
N ILE A 113 10.73 8.37 13.09
CA ILE A 113 10.99 9.14 11.89
C ILE A 113 11.76 10.39 12.30
N MET A 114 12.84 10.71 11.58
CA MET A 114 13.70 11.86 11.86
C MET A 114 12.89 13.16 11.83
N ASN A 115 13.03 14.00 12.86
CA ASN A 115 12.30 15.27 13.03
C ASN A 115 10.77 15.13 13.14
N ARG A 116 10.26 13.94 13.46
CA ARG A 116 8.83 13.60 13.55
C ARG A 116 8.55 12.69 14.76
N GLU A 117 9.18 12.96 15.89
CA GLU A 117 9.16 12.08 17.06
C GLU A 117 7.77 12.01 17.71
N ILE A 118 7.02 13.12 17.70
CA ILE A 118 5.68 13.20 18.26
C ILE A 118 4.72 12.36 17.41
N GLU A 119 4.72 12.57 16.09
CA GLU A 119 3.92 11.80 15.13
C GLU A 119 4.31 10.32 15.15
N SER A 120 5.61 10.01 15.29
CA SER A 120 6.07 8.63 15.47
C SER A 120 5.47 8.02 16.73
N ALA A 121 5.47 8.74 17.85
CA ALA A 121 4.92 8.25 19.10
C ALA A 121 3.41 7.99 19.03
N THR A 122 2.64 8.83 18.32
CA THR A 122 1.20 8.61 18.12
C THR A 122 0.89 7.46 17.18
N MET A 123 1.76 7.20 16.18
CA MET A 123 1.61 6.09 15.24
C MET A 123 2.03 4.73 15.79
N ARG A 124 2.90 4.67 16.81
CA ARG A 124 3.43 3.40 17.36
C ARG A 124 2.35 2.36 17.74
N PRO A 125 1.25 2.71 18.42
CA PRO A 125 0.18 1.75 18.73
C PRO A 125 -0.43 1.14 17.47
N LEU A 126 -0.68 1.96 16.44
CA LEU A 126 -1.21 1.52 15.16
C LEU A 126 -0.21 0.63 14.41
N ALA A 127 1.06 1.02 14.39
CA ALA A 127 2.14 0.21 13.80
C ALA A 127 2.24 -1.18 14.45
N ARG A 128 2.17 -1.26 15.78
CA ARG A 128 2.15 -2.53 16.53
C ARG A 128 0.91 -3.37 16.26
N ALA A 129 -0.25 -2.74 16.15
CA ALA A 129 -1.49 -3.44 15.82
C ALA A 129 -1.41 -4.03 14.40
N LEU A 130 -0.91 -3.25 13.44
CA LEU A 130 -0.73 -3.67 12.06
C LEU A 130 0.24 -4.84 11.93
N THR A 131 1.46 -4.74 12.47
CA THR A 131 2.47 -5.81 12.36
C THR A 131 2.01 -7.09 13.05
N LYS A 132 1.43 -6.99 14.25
CA LYS A 132 0.87 -8.15 14.96
C LYS A 132 -0.28 -8.80 14.18
N ASN A 133 -1.16 -8.01 13.56
CA ASN A 133 -2.25 -8.54 12.78
C ASN A 133 -1.75 -9.23 11.49
N LEU A 134 -0.77 -8.63 10.82
CA LEU A 134 -0.13 -9.21 9.63
C LEU A 134 0.57 -10.54 9.95
N ASP A 135 1.29 -10.64 11.07
CA ASP A 135 1.91 -11.89 11.50
C ASP A 135 0.86 -12.98 11.80
N SER A 136 -0.25 -12.61 12.45
CA SER A 136 -1.37 -13.52 12.67
C SER A 136 -2.00 -13.97 11.35
N LEU A 137 -2.25 -13.04 10.42
CA LEU A 137 -2.80 -13.32 9.10
C LEU A 137 -1.89 -14.28 8.33
N ARG A 138 -0.58 -14.03 8.31
CA ARG A 138 0.42 -14.91 7.67
C ARG A 138 0.36 -16.32 8.27
N SER A 139 0.26 -16.44 9.59
CA SER A 139 0.11 -17.75 10.25
C SER A 139 -1.16 -18.48 9.81
N VAL A 140 -2.31 -17.80 9.78
CA VAL A 140 -3.59 -18.42 9.38
C VAL A 140 -3.58 -18.80 7.89
N LEU A 141 -3.05 -17.95 7.01
CA LEU A 141 -2.91 -18.26 5.59
C LEU A 141 -1.99 -19.47 5.38
N ARG A 142 -0.84 -19.52 6.05
CA ARG A 142 0.08 -20.66 5.97
C ARG A 142 -0.57 -21.96 6.46
N GLU A 143 -1.33 -21.92 7.54
CA GLU A 143 -2.10 -23.08 8.00
C GLU A 143 -3.13 -23.53 6.95
N GLN A 144 -3.79 -22.59 6.28
CA GLN A 144 -4.78 -22.91 5.26
C GLN A 144 -4.16 -23.53 4.01
N CYS A 145 -2.96 -23.09 3.61
CA CYS A 145 -2.20 -23.70 2.52
C CYS A 145 -1.96 -25.20 2.74
N LEU A 146 -1.81 -25.62 4.01
CA LEU A 146 -1.60 -27.02 4.39
C LEU A 146 -2.90 -27.81 4.62
N ARG A 147 -4.06 -27.17 4.54
CA ARG A 147 -5.38 -27.80 4.73
C ARG A 147 -6.17 -27.86 3.43
N ASN A 148 -6.42 -26.71 2.82
CA ASN A 148 -7.17 -26.59 1.58
C ASN A 148 -6.78 -25.30 0.86
N ILE A 149 -6.09 -25.45 -0.26
CA ILE A 149 -5.56 -24.36 -1.11
C ILE A 149 -6.68 -23.67 -1.92
N ASN A 150 -7.86 -24.29 -2.04
CA ASN A 150 -8.94 -23.82 -2.90
C ASN A 150 -10.03 -23.00 -2.17
N GLN A 151 -9.86 -22.70 -0.88
CA GLN A 151 -10.90 -22.02 -0.12
C GLN A 151 -10.34 -21.05 0.93
N TYR A 152 -10.99 -19.89 1.05
CA TYR A 152 -10.77 -18.95 2.16
C TYR A 152 -11.88 -19.13 3.20
N THR A 153 -11.49 -19.47 4.43
CA THR A 153 -12.42 -19.60 5.57
C THR A 153 -12.89 -18.23 6.05
N GLU A 154 -14.02 -18.18 6.78
CA GLU A 154 -14.51 -16.92 7.39
C GLU A 154 -13.45 -16.26 8.28
N ARG A 155 -12.70 -17.06 9.06
CA ARG A 155 -11.59 -16.56 9.87
C ARG A 155 -10.52 -15.84 9.04
N ILE A 156 -10.23 -16.32 7.83
CA ILE A 156 -9.29 -15.66 6.91
C ILE A 156 -9.90 -14.36 6.41
N ARG A 157 -11.16 -14.38 5.97
CA ARG A 157 -11.88 -13.20 5.47
C ARG A 157 -11.92 -12.09 6.54
N GLU A 158 -12.29 -12.41 7.76
CA GLU A 158 -12.27 -11.47 8.90
C GLU A 158 -10.87 -10.90 9.16
N SER A 159 -9.85 -11.77 9.16
CA SER A 159 -8.46 -11.32 9.37
C SER A 159 -7.97 -10.40 8.25
N LEU A 160 -8.36 -10.68 6.99
CA LEU A 160 -8.03 -9.83 5.84
C LEU A 160 -8.71 -8.45 5.94
N VAL A 161 -9.97 -8.39 6.37
CA VAL A 161 -10.69 -7.11 6.56
C VAL A 161 -10.03 -6.27 7.65
N ILE A 162 -9.63 -6.88 8.76
CA ILE A 162 -8.94 -6.17 9.85
C ILE A 162 -7.59 -5.66 9.37
N PHE A 163 -6.81 -6.51 8.69
CA PHE A 163 -5.53 -6.13 8.09
C PHE A 163 -5.70 -4.94 7.13
N ASP A 164 -6.66 -5.04 6.21
CA ASP A 164 -6.90 -4.03 5.18
C ASP A 164 -7.24 -2.66 5.78
N LYS A 165 -8.06 -2.64 6.85
CA LYS A 165 -8.38 -1.41 7.60
C LYS A 165 -7.17 -0.82 8.31
N LEU A 166 -6.43 -1.64 9.07
CA LEU A 166 -5.22 -1.20 9.78
C LEU A 166 -4.17 -0.67 8.81
N PHE A 167 -4.01 -1.32 7.66
CA PHE A 167 -3.05 -0.93 6.64
C PHE A 167 -3.44 0.40 6.00
N ALA A 168 -4.73 0.61 5.68
CA ALA A 168 -5.22 1.89 5.14
C ALA A 168 -5.06 3.05 6.14
N GLU A 169 -5.37 2.81 7.42
CA GLU A 169 -5.20 3.81 8.48
C GLU A 169 -3.73 4.16 8.68
N PHE A 170 -2.85 3.14 8.67
CA PHE A 170 -1.42 3.34 8.82
C PHE A 170 -0.84 4.08 7.62
N GLU A 171 -1.21 3.72 6.39
CA GLU A 171 -0.83 4.43 5.16
C GLU A 171 -1.17 5.92 5.26
N LEU A 172 -2.41 6.24 5.63
CA LEU A 172 -2.86 7.61 5.79
C LEU A 172 -2.00 8.37 6.79
N SER A 173 -1.84 7.80 8.00
CA SER A 173 -1.10 8.47 9.07
C SER A 173 0.38 8.63 8.74
N TYR A 174 1.00 7.59 8.17
CA TYR A 174 2.43 7.56 7.87
C TYR A 174 2.79 8.52 6.75
N VAL A 175 2.05 8.47 5.63
CA VAL A 175 2.28 9.38 4.50
C VAL A 175 2.02 10.82 4.93
N SER A 176 0.95 11.10 5.69
CA SER A 176 0.66 12.47 6.16
C SER A 176 1.72 13.05 7.09
N ALA A 177 2.50 12.21 7.79
CA ALA A 177 3.62 12.66 8.60
C ALA A 177 4.89 12.94 7.77
N MET A 178 5.04 12.28 6.62
CA MET A 178 6.24 12.36 5.77
C MET A 178 6.17 13.45 4.71
N VAL A 179 4.99 13.67 4.13
CA VAL A 179 4.78 14.63 3.05
C VAL A 179 3.70 15.64 3.44
N PRO A 180 3.78 16.88 2.96
CA PRO A 180 2.66 17.81 3.09
C PRO A 180 1.46 17.23 2.36
N VAL A 181 0.37 17.05 3.08
CA VAL A 181 -0.92 16.62 2.53
C VAL A 181 -1.81 17.82 2.34
N LYS A 182 -2.56 17.82 1.22
CA LYS A 182 -3.54 18.88 0.94
C LYS A 182 -4.55 18.91 2.08
N THR A 183 -4.76 20.08 2.67
CA THR A 183 -5.83 20.33 3.61
C THR A 183 -7.19 20.16 2.92
N MET A 184 -8.26 19.96 3.70
CA MET A 184 -9.61 19.89 3.15
C MET A 184 -9.94 21.14 2.30
N ARG A 185 -9.52 22.32 2.77
CA ARG A 185 -9.74 23.59 2.06
C ARG A 185 -8.99 23.64 0.72
N GLU A 186 -7.74 23.20 0.70
CA GLU A 186 -6.97 23.16 -0.55
C GLU A 186 -7.57 22.17 -1.54
N TYR A 187 -8.08 21.04 -1.06
CA TYR A 187 -8.78 20.07 -1.89
C TYR A 187 -10.09 20.64 -2.46
N ASP A 188 -10.93 21.24 -1.61
CA ASP A 188 -12.20 21.86 -2.01
C ASP A 188 -11.95 22.97 -3.03
N MET A 189 -10.93 23.81 -2.81
CA MET A 189 -10.55 24.87 -3.74
C MET A 189 -10.11 24.31 -5.11
N VAL A 190 -9.37 23.19 -5.15
CA VAL A 190 -9.00 22.54 -6.41
C VAL A 190 -10.24 22.00 -7.15
N GLN A 191 -11.22 21.45 -6.43
CA GLN A 191 -12.48 21.01 -7.03
C GLN A 191 -13.28 22.20 -7.59
N GLU A 192 -13.41 23.28 -6.84
CA GLU A 192 -14.08 24.51 -7.30
C GLU A 192 -13.42 25.08 -8.56
N ILE A 193 -12.08 25.15 -8.57
CA ILE A 193 -11.31 25.57 -9.76
C ILE A 193 -11.54 24.62 -10.94
N THR A 194 -11.59 23.32 -10.69
CA THR A 194 -11.83 22.32 -11.75
C THR A 194 -13.21 22.48 -12.38
N VAL A 195 -14.24 22.72 -11.56
CA VAL A 195 -15.60 23.00 -12.04
C VAL A 195 -15.62 24.30 -12.84
N LEU A 196 -15.04 25.38 -12.31
CA LEU A 196 -14.97 26.67 -12.97
C LEU A 196 -14.28 26.57 -14.34
N PHE A 197 -13.16 25.85 -14.43
CA PHE A 197 -12.44 25.65 -15.68
C PHE A 197 -13.25 24.80 -16.66
N SER A 198 -13.93 23.76 -16.18
CA SER A 198 -14.80 22.92 -17.01
C SER A 198 -15.97 23.70 -17.60
N GLU A 199 -16.63 24.54 -16.78
CA GLU A 199 -17.71 25.43 -17.23
C GLU A 199 -17.20 26.47 -18.24
N THR A 200 -16.02 27.04 -17.98
CA THR A 200 -15.36 27.99 -18.89
C THR A 200 -15.08 27.36 -20.26
N VAL A 201 -14.54 26.13 -20.27
CA VAL A 201 -14.29 25.36 -21.50
C VAL A 201 -15.59 25.09 -22.24
N GLN A 202 -16.60 24.53 -21.57
CA GLN A 202 -17.90 24.23 -22.19
C GLN A 202 -18.55 25.48 -22.80
N ARG A 203 -18.47 26.61 -22.11
CA ARG A 203 -19.01 27.88 -22.61
C ARG A 203 -18.21 28.42 -23.80
N ALA A 204 -16.89 28.37 -23.75
CA ALA A 204 -16.04 28.81 -24.85
C ALA A 204 -16.23 27.97 -26.12
N VAL A 205 -16.44 26.66 -25.97
CA VAL A 205 -16.84 25.75 -27.08
C VAL A 205 -18.21 26.16 -27.64
N LYS A 206 -19.20 26.37 -26.77
CA LYS A 206 -20.56 26.77 -27.19
C LYS A 206 -20.59 28.11 -27.95
N LEU A 207 -19.70 29.04 -27.61
CA LEU A 207 -19.56 30.33 -28.27
C LEU A 207 -18.68 30.27 -29.54
N GLY A 208 -18.09 29.12 -29.85
CA GLY A 208 -17.21 28.93 -31.00
C GLY A 208 -15.82 29.55 -30.84
N HIS A 209 -15.42 29.89 -29.61
CA HIS A 209 -14.07 30.39 -29.31
C HIS A 209 -13.04 29.27 -29.26
N LEU A 210 -13.47 28.04 -28.98
CA LEU A 210 -12.65 26.84 -28.95
C LEU A 210 -13.32 25.75 -29.78
N SER A 211 -12.54 24.98 -30.53
CA SER A 211 -13.03 23.76 -31.16
C SER A 211 -12.80 22.55 -30.24
N GLU A 212 -13.60 21.50 -30.41
CA GLU A 212 -13.40 20.23 -29.70
C GLU A 212 -12.05 19.59 -30.06
N GLU A 213 -11.56 19.80 -31.28
CA GLU A 213 -10.25 19.32 -31.75
C GLU A 213 -9.11 19.88 -30.90
N MET A 214 -9.12 21.18 -30.59
CA MET A 214 -8.07 21.79 -29.76
C MET A 214 -8.04 21.22 -28.34
N ILE A 215 -9.19 20.81 -27.80
CA ILE A 215 -9.29 20.16 -26.48
C ILE A 215 -8.72 18.74 -26.56
N ASN A 216 -9.09 17.99 -27.59
CA ASN A 216 -8.65 16.61 -27.79
C ASN A 216 -7.15 16.49 -28.06
N GLU A 217 -6.56 17.51 -28.69
CA GLU A 217 -5.12 17.60 -28.95
C GLU A 217 -4.30 18.09 -27.74
N TYR A 218 -4.96 18.41 -26.61
CA TYR A 218 -4.33 18.99 -25.42
C TYR A 218 -3.49 20.24 -25.77
N ASP A 219 -4.03 21.15 -26.60
CA ASP A 219 -3.30 22.33 -27.05
C ASP A 219 -2.74 23.12 -25.84
N PRO A 220 -1.40 23.26 -25.72
CA PRO A 220 -0.76 23.96 -24.61
C PRO A 220 -1.27 25.39 -24.40
N ALA A 221 -1.69 26.07 -25.48
CA ALA A 221 -2.23 27.43 -25.38
C ALA A 221 -3.51 27.47 -24.54
N LEU A 222 -4.33 26.41 -24.58
CA LEU A 222 -5.55 26.28 -23.77
C LEU A 222 -5.23 26.16 -22.29
N MET A 223 -4.18 25.43 -21.93
CA MET A 223 -3.77 25.26 -20.53
C MET A 223 -3.42 26.59 -19.86
N PHE A 224 -2.97 27.59 -20.62
CA PHE A 224 -2.68 28.94 -20.13
C PHE A 224 -3.85 29.92 -20.26
N THR A 225 -4.70 29.76 -21.28
CA THR A 225 -5.81 30.69 -21.54
C THR A 225 -7.05 30.38 -20.72
N ILE A 226 -7.39 29.10 -20.49
CA ILE A 226 -8.57 28.71 -19.70
C ILE A 226 -8.54 29.29 -18.28
N PRO A 227 -7.44 29.20 -17.52
CA PRO A 227 -7.39 29.82 -16.19
C PRO A 227 -7.59 31.33 -16.23
N ARG A 228 -7.10 32.02 -17.27
CA ARG A 228 -7.26 33.47 -17.42
C ARG A 228 -8.70 33.85 -17.78
N LEU A 229 -9.32 33.08 -18.68
CA LEU A 229 -10.71 33.27 -19.08
C LEU A 229 -11.65 33.05 -17.88
N ALA A 230 -11.40 32.00 -17.10
CA ALA A 230 -12.17 31.66 -15.90
C ALA A 230 -12.17 32.76 -14.81
N ILE A 231 -11.15 33.62 -14.77
CA ILE A 231 -11.04 34.71 -13.79
C ILE A 231 -11.72 36.00 -14.27
N VAL A 232 -11.72 36.24 -15.59
CA VAL A 232 -12.13 37.53 -16.18
C VAL A 232 -13.61 37.53 -16.62
N TRP A 233 -14.22 36.36 -16.79
CA TRP A 233 -15.55 36.16 -17.36
C TRP A 233 -16.54 35.52 -16.40
#